data_AF-A0A170XII0-F1
#
_entry.id   AF-A0A170XII0-F1
#
_cell.length_a   1.000
_cell.length_b   1.000
_cell.length_c   1.000
_cell.angle_alpha   90.00
_cell.angle_beta   90.00
_cell.angle_gamma   90.00
#
_symmetry.space_group_name_H-M   'P 1'
#
loop_
_entity.id
_entity.type
_entity.pdbx_description
1 polymer ?
#
loop_
_entity_poly.entity_id
_entity_poly.type
_entity_poly.pdbx_seq_one_letter_code
_entity_poly.pdbx_strand_id
1 'polypeptide(L)'
;MEAHGRAGRQVKRIEHKWGFGLAPVKPEVQRRRVEAARTVLATLTQGHHAALGRLDDLSTVTGLFTRAYDKKQWDWFTVCAQLGYPSYKEARRASSTLRHLRLCLRDANWQAAEEAATTLRNAGLPDRLRDFIAGAPASLDGRGFIYVLSTREAPEMLKIGYTNRDPLTRAKEINSATGVVIPWGVRGAWTVAHAHRVEADVHALLADYRVRKDREFFHLPFAEAARIIDDYVAGLAGVPQDRPRRARSS
;
A
#
# COMPACT_ATOMS: atom_id res chain seq x y z
N MET A 1 32.44 -42.22 -28.95
CA MET A 1 31.80 -40.99 -29.46
C MET A 1 30.69 -40.58 -28.51
N GLU A 2 31.04 -39.94 -27.39
CA GLU A 2 30.07 -39.50 -26.38
C GLU A 2 29.42 -38.19 -26.80
N ALA A 3 28.15 -38.27 -27.18
CA ALA A 3 27.30 -37.12 -27.42
C ALA A 3 26.94 -36.46 -26.08
N HIS A 4 27.68 -35.40 -25.73
CA HIS A 4 27.33 -34.52 -24.62
C HIS A 4 26.11 -33.67 -25.01
N GLY A 5 24.92 -34.15 -24.65
CA GLY A 5 23.69 -33.36 -24.70
C GLY A 5 23.80 -32.16 -23.76
N ARG A 6 24.08 -30.98 -24.32
CA ARG A 6 23.93 -29.70 -23.60
C ARG A 6 22.44 -29.48 -23.33
N ALA A 7 21.98 -29.81 -22.13
CA ALA A 7 20.72 -29.33 -21.61
C ALA A 7 20.78 -27.80 -21.55
N GLY A 8 20.27 -27.13 -22.58
CA GLY A 8 20.15 -25.69 -22.62
C GLY A 8 19.30 -25.25 -21.44
N ARG A 9 19.92 -24.54 -20.48
CA ARG A 9 19.24 -23.96 -19.32
C ARG A 9 18.15 -23.03 -19.85
N GLN A 10 16.88 -23.43 -19.75
CA GLN A 10 15.76 -22.59 -20.16
C GLN A 10 15.82 -21.29 -19.37
N VAL A 11 16.21 -20.20 -20.03
CA VAL A 11 16.18 -18.86 -19.43
C VAL A 11 14.72 -18.51 -19.23
N LYS A 12 14.29 -18.38 -17.97
CA LYS A 12 12.92 -17.99 -17.62
C LYS A 12 12.67 -16.57 -18.14
N ARG A 13 11.90 -16.44 -19.22
CA ARG A 13 11.59 -15.16 -19.85
C ARG A 13 10.74 -14.31 -18.91
N ILE A 14 11.15 -13.08 -18.68
CA ILE A 14 10.41 -12.12 -17.84
C ILE A 14 9.44 -11.36 -18.74
N GLU A 15 8.14 -11.60 -18.54
CA GLU A 15 7.09 -11.06 -19.41
C GLU A 15 6.36 -9.86 -18.81
N HIS A 16 6.58 -9.57 -17.52
CA HIS A 16 5.88 -8.49 -16.83
C HIS A 16 6.59 -7.14 -17.04
N LYS A 17 5.81 -6.14 -17.46
CA LYS A 17 6.30 -4.78 -17.72
C LYS A 17 6.46 -3.92 -16.46
N TRP A 18 5.72 -4.25 -15.41
CA TRP A 18 5.62 -3.42 -14.20
C TRP A 18 6.11 -4.20 -12.99
N GLY A 19 6.68 -3.49 -12.01
CA GLY A 19 6.95 -4.10 -10.71
C GLY A 19 5.67 -4.55 -10.03
N PHE A 20 5.73 -5.62 -9.24
CA PHE A 20 4.56 -6.11 -8.53
C PHE A 20 3.96 -5.03 -7.61
N GLY A 21 2.65 -4.80 -7.75
CA GLY A 21 1.92 -3.73 -7.03
C GLY A 21 1.89 -2.38 -7.76
N LEU A 22 2.68 -2.19 -8.81
CA LEU A 22 2.86 -0.91 -9.52
C LEU A 22 2.14 -0.83 -10.86
N ALA A 23 1.39 -1.86 -11.25
CA ALA A 23 0.69 -1.84 -12.53
C ALA A 23 -0.31 -0.66 -12.58
N PRO A 24 -0.38 0.06 -13.71
CA PRO A 24 -1.37 1.12 -13.90
C PRO A 24 -2.77 0.51 -14.02
N VAL A 25 -3.76 1.25 -13.52
CA VAL A 25 -5.17 0.88 -13.68
C VAL A 25 -5.63 1.28 -15.09
N LYS A 26 -6.29 0.35 -15.80
CA LYS A 26 -6.86 0.66 -17.13
C LYS A 26 -7.87 1.81 -17.02
N PRO A 27 -7.90 2.77 -17.97
CA PRO A 27 -8.80 3.93 -17.89
C PRO A 27 -10.27 3.57 -17.70
N GLU A 28 -10.77 2.56 -18.40
CA GLU A 28 -12.15 2.08 -18.27
C GLU A 28 -12.45 1.52 -16.87
N VAL A 29 -11.51 0.75 -16.31
CA VAL A 29 -11.63 0.21 -14.95
C VAL A 29 -11.61 1.35 -13.93
N GLN A 30 -10.76 2.36 -14.13
CA GLN A 30 -10.72 3.54 -13.27
C GLN A 30 -12.05 4.31 -13.29
N ARG A 31 -12.65 4.52 -14.47
CA ARG A 31 -13.96 5.17 -14.59
C ARG A 31 -15.04 4.44 -13.79
N ARG A 32 -15.12 3.10 -13.94
CA ARG A 32 -16.06 2.27 -13.18
C ARG A 32 -15.86 2.36 -11.67
N ARG A 33 -14.59 2.36 -11.22
CA ARG A 33 -14.25 2.51 -9.79
C ARG A 33 -14.65 3.88 -9.24
N VAL A 34 -14.44 4.94 -10.02
CA VAL A 34 -14.83 6.32 -9.63
C VAL A 34 -16.35 6.45 -9.57
N GLU A 35 -17.08 5.87 -10.53
CA GLU A 35 -18.54 5.85 -10.49
C GLU A 35 -19.07 5.11 -9.26
N ALA A 36 -18.53 3.91 -8.98
CA ALA A 36 -18.88 3.16 -7.78
C ALA A 36 -18.56 3.94 -6.49
N ALA A 37 -17.41 4.64 -6.45
CA ALA A 37 -17.05 5.50 -5.31
C ALA A 37 -18.05 6.65 -5.12
N ARG A 38 -18.60 7.24 -6.20
CA ARG A 38 -19.65 8.27 -6.11
C ARG A 38 -20.93 7.72 -5.52
N THR A 39 -21.36 6.53 -5.94
CA THR A 39 -22.52 5.84 -5.37
C THR A 39 -22.35 5.60 -3.88
N VAL A 40 -21.20 5.06 -3.46
CA VAL A 40 -20.91 4.81 -2.04
C VAL A 40 -20.86 6.13 -1.26
N LEU A 41 -20.21 7.16 -1.80
CA LEU A 41 -20.18 8.48 -1.16
C LEU A 41 -21.59 9.04 -0.95
N ALA A 42 -22.44 9.02 -1.98
CA ALA A 42 -23.82 9.46 -1.89
C ALA A 42 -24.63 8.62 -0.89
N THR A 43 -24.38 7.30 -0.84
CA THR A 43 -25.00 6.41 0.15
C THR A 43 -24.67 6.84 1.58
N LEU A 44 -23.42 7.26 1.82
CA LEU A 44 -22.98 7.70 3.14
C LEU A 44 -23.46 9.10 3.51
N THR A 45 -23.59 10.02 2.55
CA THR A 45 -23.86 11.44 2.81
C THR A 45 -25.31 11.86 2.59
N GLN A 46 -26.03 11.18 1.70
CA GLN A 46 -27.41 11.48 1.31
C GLN A 46 -28.38 10.38 1.78
N GLY A 47 -27.86 9.18 2.06
CA GLY A 47 -28.62 8.06 2.62
C GLY A 47 -28.75 6.87 1.68
N HIS A 48 -29.33 5.78 2.20
CA HIS A 48 -29.32 4.47 1.56
C HIS A 48 -29.97 4.41 0.16
N HIS A 49 -30.90 5.31 -0.14
CA HIS A 49 -31.60 5.36 -1.42
C HIS A 49 -30.64 5.53 -2.61
N ALA A 50 -29.48 6.17 -2.40
CA ALA A 50 -28.46 6.35 -3.43
C ALA A 50 -27.84 5.02 -3.93
N ALA A 51 -27.94 3.95 -3.15
CA ALA A 51 -27.44 2.62 -3.51
C ALA A 51 -28.49 1.72 -4.18
N LEU A 52 -29.75 2.14 -4.29
CA LEU A 52 -30.83 1.32 -4.86
C LEU A 52 -30.53 0.99 -6.33
N GLY A 53 -30.63 -0.29 -6.68
CA GLY A 53 -30.24 -0.79 -8.00
C GLY A 53 -28.73 -0.78 -8.29
N ARG A 54 -27.89 -0.36 -7.33
CA ARG A 54 -26.45 -0.16 -7.49
C ARG A 54 -25.60 -0.85 -6.41
N LEU A 55 -26.10 -1.93 -5.81
CA LEU A 55 -25.41 -2.63 -4.72
C LEU A 55 -24.03 -3.20 -5.11
N ASP A 56 -23.78 -3.43 -6.39
CA ASP A 56 -22.48 -3.88 -6.90
C ASP A 56 -21.40 -2.78 -6.86
N ASP A 57 -21.80 -1.52 -6.74
CA ASP A 57 -20.86 -0.42 -6.50
C ASP A 57 -20.21 -0.55 -5.11
N LEU A 58 -20.98 -1.00 -4.09
CA LEU A 58 -20.41 -1.29 -2.77
C LEU A 58 -19.41 -2.44 -2.83
N SER A 59 -19.68 -3.48 -3.64
CA SER A 59 -18.73 -4.58 -3.88
C SER A 59 -17.46 -4.09 -4.57
N THR A 60 -17.61 -3.18 -5.54
CA THR A 60 -16.48 -2.59 -6.28
C THR A 60 -15.57 -1.80 -5.32
N VAL A 61 -16.13 -0.94 -4.48
CA VAL A 61 -15.36 -0.15 -3.50
C VAL A 61 -14.76 -1.05 -2.41
N THR A 62 -15.50 -2.08 -1.95
CA THR A 62 -14.96 -3.13 -1.06
C THR A 62 -13.71 -3.78 -1.67
N GLY A 63 -13.74 -4.03 -2.97
CA GLY A 63 -12.62 -4.59 -3.72
C GLY A 63 -11.38 -3.69 -3.75
N LEU A 64 -11.53 -2.36 -3.70
CA LEU A 64 -10.41 -1.42 -3.63
C LEU A 64 -9.65 -1.56 -2.31
N PHE A 65 -10.37 -1.53 -1.18
CA PHE A 65 -9.79 -1.70 0.15
C PHE A 65 -9.21 -3.09 0.36
N THR A 66 -9.89 -4.13 -0.16
CA THR A 66 -9.40 -5.52 -0.13
C THR A 66 -8.05 -5.64 -0.81
N ARG A 67 -7.92 -5.01 -1.98
CA ARG A 67 -6.67 -4.99 -2.73
C ARG A 67 -5.53 -4.33 -1.95
N ALA A 68 -5.82 -3.23 -1.24
CA ALA A 68 -4.83 -2.49 -0.47
C ALA A 68 -4.26 -3.29 0.72
N TYR A 69 -5.07 -4.09 1.44
CA TYR A 69 -4.57 -4.88 2.58
C TYR A 69 -4.11 -6.30 2.22
N ASP A 70 -4.68 -6.94 1.19
CA ASP A 70 -4.31 -8.32 0.82
C ASP A 70 -3.07 -8.35 -0.09
N LYS A 71 -2.78 -7.25 -0.81
CA LYS A 71 -1.55 -7.03 -1.58
C LYS A 71 -1.23 -8.12 -2.63
N LYS A 72 -2.24 -8.85 -3.12
CA LYS A 72 -2.06 -9.96 -4.08
C LYS A 72 -2.10 -9.54 -5.56
N GLN A 73 -2.61 -8.35 -5.86
CA GLN A 73 -2.87 -7.90 -7.23
C GLN A 73 -1.74 -7.01 -7.77
N TRP A 74 -1.52 -7.04 -9.07
CA TRP A 74 -0.43 -6.27 -9.70
C TRP A 74 -0.57 -4.75 -9.56
N ASP A 75 -1.77 -4.23 -9.27
CA ASP A 75 -2.08 -2.81 -9.07
C ASP A 75 -2.30 -2.46 -7.58
N TRP A 76 -1.97 -3.35 -6.64
CA TRP A 76 -2.34 -3.16 -5.23
C TRP A 76 -1.81 -1.87 -4.62
N PHE A 77 -0.56 -1.50 -4.92
CA PHE A 77 0.07 -0.31 -4.37
C PHE A 77 -0.38 0.95 -5.11
N THR A 78 -0.62 0.85 -6.42
CA THR A 78 -1.29 1.89 -7.20
C THR A 78 -2.65 2.25 -6.58
N VAL A 79 -3.48 1.25 -6.27
CA VAL A 79 -4.79 1.47 -5.62
C VAL A 79 -4.63 1.98 -4.19
N CYS A 80 -3.65 1.48 -3.44
CA CYS A 80 -3.35 1.96 -2.09
C CYS A 80 -3.04 3.47 -2.10
N ALA A 81 -2.23 3.93 -3.05
CA ALA A 81 -1.91 5.35 -3.23
C ALA A 81 -3.14 6.18 -3.59
N GLN A 82 -3.98 5.70 -4.52
CA GLN A 82 -5.24 6.37 -4.87
C GLN A 82 -6.21 6.51 -3.69
N LEU A 83 -6.15 5.58 -2.72
CA LEU A 83 -6.94 5.61 -1.49
C LEU A 83 -6.28 6.43 -0.37
N GLY A 84 -5.14 7.09 -0.61
CA GLY A 84 -4.46 7.87 0.42
C GLY A 84 -3.74 7.00 1.46
N TYR A 85 -3.15 5.87 1.04
CA TYR A 85 -2.32 5.00 1.89
C TYR A 85 -2.98 4.56 3.22
N PRO A 86 -4.19 3.95 3.19
CA PRO A 86 -4.76 3.40 4.42
C PRO A 86 -3.82 2.39 5.07
N SER A 87 -3.72 2.42 6.40
CA SER A 87 -3.14 1.34 7.16
C SER A 87 -3.90 0.03 6.94
N TYR A 88 -3.26 -1.09 7.26
CA TYR A 88 -3.89 -2.41 7.19
C TYR A 88 -5.23 -2.46 7.95
N LYS A 89 -5.26 -1.90 9.17
CA LYS A 89 -6.44 -1.90 10.04
C LYS A 89 -7.58 -1.08 9.42
N GLU A 90 -7.29 0.12 8.91
CA GLU A 90 -8.27 0.98 8.26
C GLU A 90 -8.85 0.33 7.00
N ALA A 91 -8.00 -0.20 6.11
CA ALA A 91 -8.45 -0.83 4.87
C ALA A 91 -9.28 -2.08 5.15
N ARG A 92 -8.86 -2.93 6.09
CA ARG A 92 -9.61 -4.14 6.45
C ARG A 92 -10.96 -3.80 7.07
N ARG A 93 -11.00 -2.82 7.98
CA ARG A 93 -12.25 -2.34 8.60
C ARG A 93 -13.19 -1.79 7.53
N ALA A 94 -12.74 -0.86 6.69
CA ALA A 94 -13.54 -0.28 5.62
C ALA A 94 -14.11 -1.36 4.69
N SER A 95 -13.29 -2.33 4.24
CA SER A 95 -13.74 -3.46 3.42
C SER A 95 -14.83 -4.28 4.12
N SER A 96 -14.62 -4.66 5.38
CA SER A 96 -15.59 -5.46 6.14
C SER A 96 -16.92 -4.72 6.37
N THR A 97 -16.85 -3.43 6.71
CA THR A 97 -18.04 -2.62 6.99
C THR A 97 -18.80 -2.28 5.71
N LEU A 98 -18.12 -2.04 4.58
CA LEU A 98 -18.77 -1.87 3.27
C LEU A 98 -19.49 -3.15 2.83
N ARG A 99 -18.87 -4.32 3.04
CA ARG A 99 -19.52 -5.61 2.77
C ARG A 99 -20.76 -5.79 3.65
N HIS A 100 -20.68 -5.45 4.93
CA HIS A 100 -21.81 -5.52 5.85
C HIS A 100 -22.93 -4.55 5.42
N LEU A 101 -22.61 -3.29 5.13
CA LEU A 101 -23.56 -2.30 4.62
C LEU A 101 -24.31 -2.83 3.40
N ARG A 102 -23.60 -3.40 2.42
CA ARG A 102 -24.22 -4.01 1.24
C ARG A 102 -25.23 -5.11 1.59
N LEU A 103 -24.91 -5.97 2.55
CA LEU A 103 -25.82 -7.03 2.99
C LEU A 103 -27.07 -6.45 3.65
N CYS A 104 -26.91 -5.48 4.57
CA CYS A 104 -28.04 -4.82 5.21
C CYS A 104 -28.97 -4.14 4.20
N LEU A 105 -28.40 -3.44 3.21
CA LEU A 105 -29.18 -2.79 2.15
C LEU A 105 -29.93 -3.80 1.27
N ARG A 106 -29.29 -4.93 0.92
CA ARG A 106 -29.93 -6.02 0.16
C ARG A 106 -31.11 -6.60 0.93
N ASP A 107 -30.94 -6.79 2.24
CA ASP A 107 -31.93 -7.45 3.10
C ASP A 107 -32.96 -6.44 3.66
N ALA A 108 -32.98 -5.20 3.15
CA ALA A 108 -33.83 -4.11 3.60
C ALA A 108 -33.76 -3.83 5.13
N ASN A 109 -32.63 -4.16 5.76
CA ASN A 109 -32.36 -3.85 7.16
C ASN A 109 -31.77 -2.43 7.26
N TRP A 110 -32.66 -1.43 7.22
CA TRP A 110 -32.28 -0.01 7.16
C TRP A 110 -31.58 0.49 8.40
N GLN A 111 -31.95 -0.01 9.58
CA GLN A 111 -31.32 0.38 10.84
C GLN A 111 -29.85 -0.07 10.86
N ALA A 112 -29.58 -1.35 10.59
CA ALA A 112 -28.21 -1.86 10.54
C ALA A 112 -27.39 -1.22 9.40
N ALA A 113 -28.04 -0.90 8.26
CA ALA A 113 -27.40 -0.16 7.19
C ALA A 113 -26.95 1.24 7.65
N GLU A 114 -27.78 1.96 8.40
CA GLU A 114 -27.44 3.29 8.91
C GLU A 114 -26.33 3.24 9.98
N GLU A 115 -26.32 2.23 10.83
CA GLU A 115 -25.23 1.99 11.79
C GLU A 115 -23.89 1.71 11.09
N ALA A 116 -23.92 0.89 10.03
CA ALA A 116 -22.75 0.61 9.20
C ALA A 116 -22.28 1.88 8.46
N ALA A 117 -23.20 2.66 7.90
CA ALA A 117 -22.89 3.94 7.25
C ALA A 117 -22.28 4.94 8.24
N THR A 118 -22.83 5.05 9.46
CA THR A 118 -22.28 5.87 10.54
C THR A 118 -20.86 5.45 10.90
N THR A 119 -20.62 4.14 11.01
CA THR A 119 -19.28 3.61 11.29
C THR A 119 -18.27 4.02 10.20
N LEU A 120 -18.68 3.99 8.93
CA LEU A 120 -17.84 4.41 7.80
C LEU A 120 -17.60 5.93 7.78
N ARG A 121 -18.62 6.73 8.08
CA ARG A 121 -18.50 8.19 8.21
C ARG A 121 -17.51 8.57 9.31
N ASN A 122 -17.66 7.98 10.50
CA ASN A 122 -16.78 8.24 11.64
C ASN A 122 -15.33 7.78 11.39
N ALA A 123 -15.13 6.83 10.47
CA ALA A 123 -13.81 6.39 10.02
C ALA A 123 -13.20 7.29 8.91
N GLY A 124 -13.85 8.39 8.53
CA GLY A 124 -13.37 9.32 7.50
C GLY A 124 -13.46 8.77 6.07
N LEU A 125 -14.28 7.74 5.82
CA LEU A 125 -14.44 7.20 4.46
C LEU A 125 -14.96 8.24 3.44
N PRO A 126 -15.90 9.14 3.77
CA PRO A 126 -16.38 10.14 2.81
C PRO A 126 -15.27 11.02 2.25
N ASP A 127 -14.38 11.56 3.09
CA ASP A 127 -13.27 12.41 2.65
C ASP A 127 -12.33 11.64 1.73
N ARG A 128 -11.96 10.42 2.13
CA ARG A 128 -11.12 9.54 1.31
C ARG A 128 -11.74 9.22 -0.06
N LEU A 129 -13.06 9.03 -0.13
CA LEU A 129 -13.74 8.80 -1.40
C LEU A 129 -13.80 10.08 -2.24
N ARG A 130 -13.97 11.26 -1.64
CA ARG A 130 -13.90 12.54 -2.38
C ARG A 130 -12.52 12.72 -3.02
N ASP A 131 -11.45 12.47 -2.28
CA ASP A 131 -10.08 12.54 -2.82
C ASP A 131 -9.86 11.53 -3.95
N PHE A 132 -10.31 10.29 -3.76
CA PHE A 132 -10.25 9.24 -4.79
C PHE A 132 -11.02 9.63 -6.07
N ILE A 133 -12.22 10.22 -5.92
CA ILE A 133 -13.05 10.67 -7.05
C ILE A 133 -12.41 11.86 -7.77
N ALA A 134 -11.84 12.81 -7.02
CA ALA A 134 -11.15 13.97 -7.57
C ALA A 134 -9.82 13.59 -8.25
N GLY A 135 -9.28 12.40 -7.96
CA GLY A 135 -7.93 12.02 -8.38
C GLY A 135 -6.86 12.88 -7.71
N ALA A 136 -7.16 13.42 -6.53
CA ALA A 136 -6.22 14.23 -5.78
C ALA A 136 -5.00 13.37 -5.36
N PRO A 137 -3.77 13.91 -5.43
CA PRO A 137 -2.64 13.21 -4.87
C PRO A 137 -2.86 13.02 -3.36
N ALA A 138 -2.45 11.86 -2.84
CA ALA A 138 -2.53 11.59 -1.41
C ALA A 138 -1.80 12.70 -0.63
N SER A 139 -2.51 13.41 0.26
CA SER A 139 -1.83 14.35 1.16
C SER A 139 -0.87 13.58 2.05
N LEU A 140 0.41 13.92 1.98
CA LEU A 140 1.40 13.26 2.81
C LEU A 140 1.51 13.90 4.17
N ASP A 141 0.89 15.07 4.43
CA ASP A 141 0.89 15.78 5.72
C ASP A 141 2.29 15.89 6.38
N GLY A 142 3.33 16.11 5.57
CA GLY A 142 4.72 16.17 6.05
C GLY A 142 5.31 14.82 6.48
N ARG A 143 4.62 13.71 6.23
CA ARG A 143 5.04 12.35 6.56
C ARG A 143 6.01 11.81 5.52
N GLY A 144 6.97 11.02 6.00
CA GLY A 144 7.85 10.23 5.17
C GLY A 144 7.45 8.76 5.15
N PHE A 145 8.15 7.97 4.35
CA PHE A 145 7.92 6.54 4.23
C PHE A 145 9.23 5.77 4.28
N ILE A 146 9.21 4.63 4.96
CA ILE A 146 10.11 3.51 4.68
C ILE A 146 9.41 2.61 3.69
N TYR A 147 10.12 2.14 2.67
CA TYR A 147 9.61 1.15 1.74
C TYR A 147 10.54 -0.05 1.65
N VAL A 148 9.94 -1.20 1.33
CA VAL A 148 10.66 -2.43 1.02
C VAL A 148 10.27 -2.85 -0.39
N LEU A 149 11.26 -3.03 -1.26
CA LEU A 149 11.11 -3.51 -2.62
C LEU A 149 11.75 -4.89 -2.79
N SER A 150 11.17 -5.71 -3.66
CA SER A 150 11.81 -6.92 -4.16
C SER A 150 11.35 -7.22 -5.58
N THR A 151 12.06 -8.09 -6.29
CA THR A 151 11.54 -8.70 -7.53
C THR A 151 10.82 -10.01 -7.18
N ARG A 152 10.10 -10.60 -8.14
CA ARG A 152 9.48 -11.92 -7.94
C ARG A 152 10.50 -13.06 -8.05
N GLU A 153 11.59 -12.78 -8.76
CA GLU A 153 12.69 -13.69 -9.04
C GLU A 153 13.65 -13.81 -7.85
N ALA A 154 13.76 -12.74 -7.05
CA ALA A 154 14.57 -12.71 -5.84
C ALA A 154 13.73 -12.15 -4.67
N PRO A 155 12.74 -12.92 -4.14
CA PRO A 155 11.78 -12.43 -3.15
C PRO A 155 12.38 -12.14 -1.76
N GLU A 156 13.56 -12.67 -1.47
CA GLU A 156 14.33 -12.43 -0.23
C GLU A 156 15.47 -11.41 -0.41
N MET A 157 15.71 -10.99 -1.65
CA MET A 157 16.60 -9.87 -1.94
C MET A 157 15.81 -8.57 -1.82
N LEU A 158 15.94 -7.92 -0.67
CA LEU A 158 15.16 -6.75 -0.31
C LEU A 158 15.99 -5.48 -0.52
N LYS A 159 15.40 -4.50 -1.21
CA LYS A 159 15.87 -3.11 -1.15
C LYS A 159 15.03 -2.35 -0.13
N ILE A 160 15.65 -1.81 0.90
CA ILE A 160 14.99 -1.05 1.95
C ILE A 160 15.47 0.39 1.87
N GLY A 161 14.56 1.34 1.68
CA GLY A 161 14.93 2.75 1.59
C GLY A 161 13.80 3.65 2.07
N TYR A 162 14.00 4.96 1.91
CA TYR A 162 13.03 5.96 2.34
C TYR A 162 12.64 6.98 1.26
N THR A 163 11.58 7.73 1.55
CA THR A 163 11.19 8.92 0.79
C THR A 163 10.41 9.89 1.69
N ASN A 164 10.60 11.20 1.49
CA ASN A 164 9.75 12.26 2.06
C ASN A 164 8.65 12.71 1.08
N ARG A 165 8.58 12.06 -0.07
CA ARG A 165 7.59 12.24 -1.13
C ARG A 165 6.77 10.96 -1.29
N ASP A 166 5.87 10.98 -2.25
CA ASP A 166 5.00 9.86 -2.59
C ASP A 166 5.81 8.57 -2.90
N PRO A 167 5.60 7.47 -2.14
CA PRO A 167 6.37 6.23 -2.33
C PRO A 167 6.05 5.52 -3.64
N LEU A 168 4.85 5.68 -4.19
CA LEU A 168 4.52 5.16 -5.52
C LEU A 168 5.38 5.84 -6.61
N THR A 169 5.53 7.16 -6.54
CA THR A 169 6.39 7.95 -7.43
C THR A 169 7.85 7.53 -7.29
N ARG A 170 8.35 7.40 -6.05
CA ARG A 170 9.72 6.94 -5.80
C ARG A 170 9.99 5.53 -6.37
N ALA A 171 9.05 4.61 -6.22
CA ALA A 171 9.17 3.27 -6.79
C ALA A 171 9.21 3.28 -8.33
N LYS A 172 8.49 4.20 -8.98
CA LYS A 172 8.55 4.40 -10.45
C LYS A 172 9.89 4.97 -10.90
N GLU A 173 10.43 5.97 -10.19
CA GLU A 173 11.76 6.54 -10.46
C GLU A 173 12.86 5.48 -10.39
N ILE A 174 12.82 4.62 -9.35
CA ILE A 174 13.79 3.52 -9.20
C ILE A 174 13.72 2.59 -10.41
N ASN A 175 12.50 2.26 -10.85
CA ASN A 175 12.29 1.37 -11.99
C ASN A 175 12.64 1.99 -13.36
N SER A 176 12.77 3.31 -13.47
CA SER A 176 13.19 3.97 -14.72
C SER A 176 14.71 4.09 -14.89
N ALA A 177 15.51 3.68 -13.90
CA ALA A 177 16.97 3.78 -13.98
C ALA A 177 17.55 2.80 -15.01
N THR A 178 18.57 3.24 -15.76
CA THR A 178 19.19 2.52 -16.91
C THR A 178 19.80 1.15 -16.57
N GLY A 179 19.98 0.82 -15.30
CA GLY A 179 20.48 -0.48 -14.83
C GLY A 179 19.41 -1.45 -14.32
N VAL A 180 18.13 -1.09 -14.34
CA VAL A 180 17.05 -1.96 -13.85
C VAL A 180 16.56 -2.87 -14.97
N VAL A 181 16.99 -4.13 -14.92
CA VAL A 181 16.57 -5.16 -15.88
C VAL A 181 15.21 -5.76 -15.50
N ILE A 182 14.98 -5.96 -14.20
CA ILE A 182 13.74 -6.53 -13.66
C ILE A 182 13.06 -5.48 -12.78
N PRO A 183 11.82 -5.06 -13.09
CA PRO A 183 11.12 -4.08 -12.30
C PRO A 183 10.92 -4.51 -10.83
N TRP A 184 11.35 -3.66 -9.91
CA TRP A 184 11.12 -3.77 -8.47
C TRP A 184 9.64 -3.60 -8.14
N GLY A 185 9.07 -4.59 -7.46
CA GLY A 185 7.75 -4.51 -6.85
C GLY A 185 7.81 -3.99 -5.43
N VAL A 186 6.75 -3.30 -5.00
CA VAL A 186 6.60 -2.88 -3.60
C VAL A 186 6.10 -4.06 -2.79
N ARG A 187 6.75 -4.33 -1.66
CA ARG A 187 6.35 -5.36 -0.69
C ARG A 187 5.67 -4.72 0.53
N GLY A 188 6.16 -3.57 0.96
CA GLY A 188 5.59 -2.79 2.05
C GLY A 188 6.01 -1.33 1.99
N ALA A 189 5.21 -0.48 2.61
CA ALA A 189 5.51 0.91 2.86
C ALA A 189 4.92 1.31 4.21
N TRP A 190 5.69 2.02 5.03
CA TRP A 190 5.35 2.44 6.38
C TRP A 190 5.48 3.93 6.50
N THR A 191 4.42 4.58 6.96
CA THR A 191 4.40 6.02 7.20
C THR A 191 5.13 6.34 8.50
N VAL A 192 6.08 7.27 8.44
CA VAL A 192 6.95 7.62 9.57
C VAL A 192 7.25 9.11 9.60
N ALA A 193 7.53 9.64 10.79
CA ALA A 193 8.19 10.93 10.94
C ALA A 193 9.70 10.77 10.68
N HIS A 194 10.36 11.80 10.13
CA HIS A 194 11.81 11.82 9.92
C HIS A 194 12.37 10.59 9.20
N ALA A 195 11.81 10.25 8.03
CA ALA A 195 12.09 9.00 7.29
C ALA A 195 13.59 8.66 7.12
N HIS A 196 14.45 9.65 6.89
CA HIS A 196 15.90 9.45 6.80
C HIS A 196 16.49 8.84 8.09
N ARG A 197 16.08 9.32 9.28
CA ARG A 197 16.58 8.78 10.56
C ARG A 197 16.07 7.37 10.79
N VAL A 198 14.79 7.16 10.54
CA VAL A 198 14.16 5.84 10.66
C VAL A 198 14.85 4.82 9.75
N GLU A 199 15.19 5.22 8.53
CA GLU A 199 15.90 4.34 7.60
C GLU A 199 17.27 3.93 8.14
N ALA A 200 18.06 4.89 8.63
CA ALA A 200 19.36 4.61 9.20
C ALA A 200 19.27 3.62 10.39
N ASP A 201 18.28 3.80 11.25
CA ASP A 201 18.04 2.91 12.40
C ASP A 201 17.59 1.51 11.95
N VAL A 202 16.67 1.42 10.97
CA VAL A 202 16.24 0.15 10.38
C VAL A 202 17.41 -0.57 9.70
N HIS A 203 18.28 0.14 8.99
CA HIS A 203 19.48 -0.43 8.38
C HIS A 203 20.47 -0.95 9.44
N ALA A 204 20.59 -0.27 10.58
CA ALA A 204 21.42 -0.72 11.69
C ALA A 204 20.85 -1.99 12.35
N LEU A 205 19.53 -2.06 12.56
CA LEU A 205 18.86 -3.26 13.08
C LEU A 205 18.99 -4.47 12.14
N LEU A 206 19.11 -4.22 10.83
CA LEU A 206 19.23 -5.24 9.80
C LEU A 206 20.67 -5.46 9.31
N ALA A 207 21.67 -4.94 10.03
CA ALA A 207 23.06 -4.92 9.58
C ALA A 207 23.61 -6.32 9.25
N ASP A 208 23.22 -7.35 10.02
CA ASP A 208 23.67 -8.74 9.81
C ASP A 208 23.12 -9.37 8.53
N TYR A 209 21.99 -8.86 8.01
CA TYR A 209 21.39 -9.32 6.75
C TYR A 209 21.90 -8.53 5.55
N ARG A 210 22.74 -7.51 5.75
CA ARG A 210 23.14 -6.56 4.71
C ARG A 210 24.14 -7.20 3.74
N VAL A 211 23.79 -7.22 2.46
CA VAL A 211 24.59 -7.89 1.41
C VAL A 211 25.92 -7.17 1.15
N ARG A 212 25.90 -5.83 1.18
CA ARG A 212 27.11 -4.99 1.07
C ARG A 212 26.99 -3.79 1.99
N LYS A 213 28.09 -3.45 2.67
CA LYS A 213 28.14 -2.36 3.67
C LYS A 213 27.77 -0.98 3.09
N ASP A 214 28.04 -0.75 1.81
CA ASP A 214 27.81 0.52 1.10
C ASP A 214 26.46 0.61 0.39
N ARG A 215 25.64 -0.45 0.43
CA ARG A 215 24.37 -0.52 -0.32
C ARG A 215 23.17 -0.83 0.57
N GLU A 216 21.99 -0.48 0.10
CA GLU A 216 20.72 -0.62 0.83
C GLU A 216 20.01 -1.95 0.51
N PHE A 217 20.79 -3.04 0.37
CA PHE A 217 20.28 -4.37 0.03
C PHE A 217 20.50 -5.37 1.16
N PHE A 218 19.46 -6.15 1.43
CA PHE A 218 19.40 -7.09 2.54
C PHE A 218 18.89 -8.44 2.04
N HIS A 219 19.44 -9.53 2.57
CA HIS A 219 19.04 -10.89 2.23
C HIS A 219 18.33 -11.54 3.41
N LEU A 220 17.00 -11.46 3.43
CA LEU A 220 16.15 -12.06 4.46
C LEU A 220 14.69 -12.20 3.98
N PRO A 221 13.90 -13.08 4.61
CA PRO A 221 12.47 -13.17 4.36
C PRO A 221 11.77 -11.83 4.60
N PHE A 222 10.90 -11.43 3.67
CA PHE A 222 10.13 -10.17 3.81
C PHE A 222 9.32 -10.11 5.11
N ALA A 223 8.77 -11.24 5.58
CA ALA A 223 8.00 -11.28 6.81
C ALA A 223 8.84 -10.88 8.04
N GLU A 224 10.12 -11.25 8.05
CA GLU A 224 11.05 -10.89 9.12
C GLU A 224 11.44 -9.41 9.06
N ALA A 225 11.78 -8.91 7.87
CA ALA A 225 12.04 -7.48 7.67
C ALA A 225 10.82 -6.61 8.05
N ALA A 226 9.63 -7.02 7.62
CA ALA A 226 8.37 -6.32 7.93
C ALA A 226 8.11 -6.28 9.43
N ARG A 227 8.31 -7.41 10.14
CA ARG A 227 8.16 -7.47 11.61
C ARG A 227 9.11 -6.49 12.31
N ILE A 228 10.39 -6.46 11.92
CA ILE A 228 11.38 -5.55 12.53
C ILE A 228 11.00 -4.09 12.30
N ILE A 229 10.55 -3.75 11.09
CA ILE A 229 10.08 -2.40 10.76
C ILE A 229 8.80 -2.05 11.54
N ASP A 230 7.84 -2.97 11.61
CA ASP A 230 6.60 -2.79 12.38
C ASP A 230 6.89 -2.55 13.86
N ASP A 231 7.76 -3.35 14.47
CA ASP A 231 8.17 -3.23 15.88
C ASP A 231 8.83 -1.87 16.15
N TYR A 232 9.75 -1.45 15.27
CA TYR A 232 10.42 -0.16 15.39
C TYR A 232 9.43 1.02 15.24
N VAL A 233 8.58 0.99 14.22
CA VAL A 233 7.59 2.06 13.97
C VAL A 233 6.55 2.14 15.08
N ALA A 234 6.09 1.00 15.61
CA ALA A 234 5.20 0.97 16.76
C ALA A 234 5.87 1.56 18.02
N GLY A 235 7.16 1.28 18.22
CA GLY A 235 7.97 1.88 19.28
C GLY A 235 8.02 3.41 19.21
N LEU A 236 8.13 3.99 18.01
CA LEU A 236 8.11 5.45 17.84
C LEU A 236 6.78 6.10 18.23
N ALA A 237 5.66 5.42 17.97
CA ALA A 237 4.32 5.94 18.30
C ALA A 237 4.02 5.92 19.81
N GLY A 238 4.76 5.11 20.58
CA GLY A 238 4.64 5.03 22.05
C GLY A 238 5.55 5.98 22.82
N VAL A 239 6.46 6.71 22.16
CA VAL A 239 7.39 7.65 22.81
C VAL A 239 6.84 9.08 22.67
N PRO A 240 6.55 9.80 23.77
CA PRO A 240 6.22 11.22 23.71
C PRO A 240 7.37 11.98 23.01
N GLN A 241 7.03 12.67 21.93
CA GLN A 241 7.95 13.49 21.12
C GLN A 241 8.29 14.80 21.83
N ASP A 242 8.75 14.74 23.08
CA ASP A 242 9.27 15.90 23.78
C ASP A 242 10.46 15.52 24.67
N ARG A 243 11.64 15.48 24.05
CA ARG A 243 12.88 15.77 24.76
C ARG A 243 13.75 16.67 23.88
N PRO A 244 13.96 17.94 24.27
CA PRO A 244 15.01 18.73 23.65
C PRO A 244 16.35 18.02 23.89
N ARG A 245 17.12 17.82 22.80
CA ARG A 245 18.52 17.40 22.90
C ARG A 245 19.23 18.44 23.75
N ARG A 246 19.69 18.05 24.95
CA ARG A 246 20.69 18.83 25.69
C ARG A 246 21.87 19.07 24.75
N ALA A 247 22.15 20.33 24.46
CA ALA A 247 23.40 20.75 23.87
C ALA A 247 24.53 20.18 24.74
N ARG A 248 25.44 19.42 24.12
CA ARG A 248 26.73 19.14 24.74
C ARG A 248 27.51 20.43 24.69
N SER A 249 27.58 21.11 25.83
CA SER A 249 28.60 22.09 26.13
C SER A 249 29.91 21.37 26.44
N SER A 250 31.01 21.95 25.94
CA SER A 250 32.43 21.61 26.11
C SER A 250 33.01 20.61 25.10
#